data_AF-A0AAD6FFU1-F1
#
_entry.id   AF-A0AAD6FFU1-F1
#
_cell.length_a   1.000
_cell.length_b   1.000
_cell.length_c   1.000
_cell.angle_alpha   90.00
_cell.angle_beta   90.00
_cell.angle_gamma   90.00
#
_symmetry.space_group_name_H-M   'P 1'
#
loop_
_entity.id
_entity.type
_entity.pdbx_description
1 polymer ?
#
loop_
_entity_poly.entity_id
_entity_poly.type
_entity_poly.pdbx_seq_one_letter_code
_entity_poly.pdbx_strand_id
1 'polypeptide(L)'
;MQMLFNLKRRHLSLEEDDSPAIRELKKTLITEIDSRWKLSLLEPSSIYLLSSALDQRFKQLKFLTNEKKDLFYIEVVRLAEHLHQRQTVREVEGEPAASDREEETAVPPTKKRNSRIC
;
A
#
# COMPACT_ATOMS: atom_id res chain seq x y z
N MET A 1 6.61 7.60 -8.39
CA MET A 1 8.04 7.85 -8.11
C MET A 1 8.92 7.94 -9.35
N GLN A 2 8.94 6.94 -10.24
CA GLN A 2 9.77 6.98 -11.46
C GLN A 2 9.49 8.21 -12.35
N MET A 3 8.24 8.67 -12.42
CA MET A 3 7.86 9.86 -13.17
C MET A 3 8.53 11.14 -12.65
N LEU A 4 8.48 11.40 -11.34
CA LEU A 4 9.07 12.60 -10.72
C LEU A 4 10.59 12.62 -10.85
N PHE A 5 11.23 11.46 -10.67
CA PHE A 5 12.67 11.35 -10.89
C PHE A 5 13.05 11.59 -12.36
N ASN A 6 12.29 11.03 -13.29
CA ASN A 6 12.49 11.29 -14.72
C ASN A 6 12.24 12.74 -15.10
N LEU A 7 11.22 13.39 -14.51
CA LEU A 7 10.91 14.79 -14.70
C LEU A 7 12.11 15.65 -14.30
N LYS A 8 12.62 15.44 -13.09
CA LYS A 8 13.80 16.15 -12.57
C LYS A 8 15.02 15.94 -13.46
N ARG A 9 15.32 14.69 -13.83
CA ARG A 9 16.52 14.37 -14.62
C ARG A 9 16.46 14.86 -16.07
N ARG A 10 15.30 14.80 -16.72
CA ARG A 10 15.18 15.10 -18.16
C ARG A 10 14.77 16.53 -18.47
N HIS A 11 13.97 17.15 -17.60
CA HIS A 11 13.33 18.43 -17.91
C HIS A 11 13.76 19.56 -17.00
N LEU A 12 14.30 19.24 -15.81
CA LEU A 12 14.77 20.24 -14.86
C LEU A 12 16.31 20.29 -14.76
N SER A 13 17.03 19.61 -15.66
CA SER A 13 18.49 19.77 -15.74
C SER A 13 18.82 21.23 -16.04
N LEU A 14 19.78 21.77 -15.28
CA LEU A 14 20.28 23.11 -15.50
C LEU A 14 21.22 23.08 -16.70
N GLU A 15 20.91 23.86 -17.72
CA GLU A 15 21.71 23.97 -18.94
C GLU A 15 22.47 25.30 -18.95
N GLU A 16 23.56 25.38 -19.71
CA GLU A 16 24.36 26.61 -19.79
C GLU A 16 23.55 27.74 -20.43
N ASP A 17 22.75 27.40 -21.45
CA ASP A 17 21.89 28.32 -22.21
C ASP A 17 20.63 28.76 -21.47
N ASP A 18 20.37 28.26 -20.25
CA ASP A 18 19.22 28.67 -19.46
C ASP A 18 19.33 30.17 -19.09
N SER A 19 18.29 30.94 -19.43
CA SER A 19 18.16 32.31 -18.95
C SER A 19 18.11 32.35 -17.41
N PRO A 20 18.51 33.45 -16.76
CA PRO A 20 18.51 33.55 -15.30
C PRO A 20 17.16 33.19 -14.66
N ALA A 21 16.06 33.61 -15.28
CA ALA A 21 14.70 33.31 -14.81
C ALA A 21 14.34 31.82 -14.94
N ILE A 22 14.73 31.17 -16.05
CA ILE A 22 14.49 29.73 -16.25
C ILE A 22 15.32 28.91 -15.27
N ARG A 23 16.58 29.30 -15.04
CA ARG A 23 17.47 28.64 -14.09
C ARG A 23 16.90 28.69 -12.68
N GLU A 24 16.36 29.84 -12.27
CA GLU A 24 15.72 30.01 -10.96
C GLU A 24 14.45 29.14 -10.86
N LEU A 25 13.58 29.19 -11.86
CA LEU A 25 12.37 28.37 -11.89
C LEU A 25 12.68 26.87 -11.80
N LYS A 26 13.66 26.37 -12.57
CA LYS A 26 14.10 24.97 -12.52
C LYS A 26 14.60 24.59 -11.11
N LYS A 27 15.38 25.45 -10.45
CA LYS A 27 15.84 25.23 -9.07
C LYS A 27 14.69 25.18 -8.07
N THR A 28 13.73 26.10 -8.17
CA THR A 28 12.55 26.12 -7.30
C THR A 28 11.75 24.82 -7.47
N LEU A 29 11.50 24.39 -8.71
CA LEU A 29 10.79 23.16 -9.00
C LEU A 29 11.52 21.91 -8.48
N ILE A 30 12.85 21.84 -8.63
CA ILE A 30 13.66 20.76 -8.04
C ILE A 30 13.47 20.72 -6.52
N THR A 31 13.56 21.87 -5.87
CA THR A 31 13.48 21.98 -4.40
C THR A 31 12.10 21.56 -3.90
N GLU A 32 11.02 22.02 -4.55
CA GLU A 32 9.65 21.62 -4.22
C GLU A 32 9.42 20.12 -4.43
N ILE A 33 9.97 19.54 -5.50
CA ILE A 33 9.86 18.11 -5.78
C ILE A 33 10.61 17.29 -4.71
N ASP A 34 11.80 17.72 -4.32
CA ASP A 34 12.58 17.00 -3.33
C ASP A 34 11.95 17.09 -1.93
N SER A 35 11.43 18.26 -1.55
CA SER A 35 10.86 18.51 -0.23
C SER A 35 9.52 17.77 -0.02
N ARG A 36 8.59 17.90 -0.98
CA ARG A 36 7.24 17.33 -0.86
C ARG A 36 7.23 15.81 -0.92
N TRP A 37 8.07 15.22 -1.76
CA TRP A 37 8.13 13.76 -1.94
C TRP A 37 9.30 13.11 -1.19
N LYS A 38 10.04 13.88 -0.38
CA LYS A 38 11.20 13.44 0.40
C LYS A 38 12.20 12.64 -0.45
N LEU A 39 12.42 13.08 -1.70
CA LEU A 39 13.27 12.36 -2.66
C LEU A 39 14.76 12.52 -2.36
N SER A 40 15.12 13.49 -1.53
CA SER A 40 16.50 13.74 -1.07
C SER A 40 17.03 12.64 -0.16
N LEU A 41 16.14 11.99 0.59
CA LEU A 41 16.43 10.94 1.55
C LEU A 41 15.74 9.67 1.04
N LEU A 42 16.42 8.97 0.12
CA LEU A 42 16.01 7.66 -0.41
C LEU A 42 16.12 6.61 0.71
N GLU A 43 15.26 6.75 1.71
CA GLU A 43 15.26 6.03 2.98
C GLU A 43 14.16 4.97 3.01
N PRO A 44 14.42 3.78 3.60
CA PRO A 44 13.46 2.69 3.74
C PRO A 44 12.16 3.07 4.46
N SER A 45 12.13 4.16 5.21
CA SER A 45 10.93 4.66 5.90
C SER A 45 9.95 5.44 4.99
N SER A 46 10.35 5.75 3.76
CA SER A 46 9.50 6.51 2.84
C SER A 46 8.37 5.64 2.29
N ILE A 47 7.12 5.95 2.69
CA ILE A 47 5.93 5.26 2.21
C ILE A 47 5.84 5.25 0.67
N TYR A 48 6.29 6.31 0.01
CA TYR A 48 6.26 6.38 -1.45
C TYR A 48 7.23 5.40 -2.12
N LEU A 49 8.39 5.16 -1.50
CA LEU A 49 9.37 4.18 -1.99
C LEU A 49 8.93 2.76 -1.65
N LEU A 50 8.40 2.53 -0.44
CA LEU A 50 7.83 1.24 -0.03
C LEU A 50 6.66 0.82 -0.92
N SER A 51 5.70 1.71 -1.17
CA SER A 51 4.59 1.45 -2.11
C SER A 51 5.10 1.20 -3.52
N SER A 52 6.17 1.89 -3.95
CA SER A 52 6.77 1.65 -5.26
C SER A 52 7.44 0.28 -5.35
N ALA A 53 7.97 -0.27 -4.26
CA ALA A 53 8.61 -1.59 -4.23
C ALA A 53 7.64 -2.75 -4.51
N LEU A 54 6.34 -2.53 -4.34
CA LEU A 54 5.28 -3.46 -4.74
C LEU A 54 5.08 -3.54 -6.26
N ASP A 55 5.55 -2.55 -7.03
CA ASP A 55 5.50 -2.58 -8.49
C ASP A 55 6.72 -3.34 -9.05
N GLN A 56 6.51 -4.26 -10.00
CA GLN A 56 7.59 -5.05 -10.62
C GLN A 56 8.67 -4.17 -11.27
N ARG A 57 8.30 -2.97 -11.75
CA ARG A 57 9.22 -2.02 -12.38
C ARG A 57 10.19 -1.40 -11.38
N PHE A 58 9.97 -1.58 -10.06
CA PHE A 58 10.89 -1.12 -9.02
C PHE A 58 12.32 -1.69 -9.19
N LYS A 59 12.42 -2.94 -9.64
CA LYS A 59 13.72 -3.58 -9.91
C LYS A 59 14.52 -2.83 -10.99
N GLN A 60 13.82 -2.17 -11.91
CA GLN A 60 14.40 -1.46 -13.05
C GLN A 60 14.78 0.00 -12.74
N LEU A 61 14.49 0.51 -11.53
CA LEU A 61 14.85 1.88 -11.15
C LEU A 61 16.37 2.02 -11.13
N LYS A 62 16.93 2.74 -12.11
CA LYS A 62 18.39 2.92 -12.25
C LYS A 62 19.00 3.88 -11.22
N PHE A 63 18.17 4.67 -10.54
CA PHE A 63 18.61 5.66 -9.55
C PHE A 63 18.75 5.09 -8.13
N LEU A 64 18.28 3.86 -7.91
CA LEU A 64 18.49 3.11 -6.68
C LEU A 64 19.54 2.04 -6.94
N THR A 65 20.52 1.94 -6.04
CA THR A 65 21.46 0.81 -6.06
C THR A 65 20.73 -0.48 -5.68
N ASN A 66 21.28 -1.63 -6.02
CA ASN A 66 20.63 -2.91 -5.70
C ASN A 66 20.56 -3.12 -4.19
N GLU A 67 21.60 -2.72 -3.45
CA GLU A 67 21.63 -2.79 -1.99
C GLU A 67 20.49 -1.97 -1.38
N LYS A 68 20.23 -0.76 -1.90
CA LYS A 68 19.08 0.04 -1.45
C LYS A 68 17.76 -0.63 -1.80
N LYS A 69 17.62 -1.19 -2.99
CA LYS A 69 16.39 -1.92 -3.38
C LYS A 69 16.09 -3.07 -2.44
N ASP A 70 17.11 -3.82 -2.04
CA ASP A 70 16.98 -4.94 -1.11
C ASP A 70 16.48 -4.46 0.26
N LEU A 71 16.99 -3.33 0.76
CA LEU A 71 16.49 -2.72 2.00
C LEU A 71 14.99 -2.38 1.93
N PHE A 72 14.51 -1.84 0.80
CA PHE A 72 13.08 -1.58 0.61
C PHE A 72 12.26 -2.87 0.59
N TYR A 73 12.76 -3.93 -0.05
CA TYR A 73 12.06 -5.22 -0.05
C TYR A 73 11.97 -5.84 1.34
N ILE A 74 13.07 -5.83 2.10
CA ILE A 74 13.11 -6.29 3.50
C ILE A 74 12.06 -5.55 4.33
N GLU A 75 12.01 -4.23 4.20
CA GLU A 75 11.08 -3.40 4.97
C GLU A 75 9.61 -3.65 4.57
N VAL A 76 9.32 -3.85 3.29
CA VAL A 76 7.98 -4.24 2.82
C VAL A 76 7.56 -5.59 3.38
N VAL A 77 8.45 -6.59 3.37
CA VAL A 77 8.15 -7.91 3.95
C VAL A 77 7.87 -7.80 5.45
N ARG A 78 8.72 -7.07 6.18
CA ARG A 78 8.53 -6.80 7.62
C ARG A 78 7.18 -6.16 7.92
N LEU A 79 6.77 -5.18 7.12
CA LEU A 79 5.47 -4.53 7.25
C LEU A 79 4.31 -5.48 6.94
N ALA A 80 4.44 -6.31 5.91
CA ALA A 80 3.42 -7.30 5.55
C ALA A 80 3.22 -8.34 6.66
N GLU A 81 4.32 -8.85 7.23
CA GLU A 81 4.28 -9.78 8.38
C GLU A 81 3.62 -9.14 9.60
N HIS A 82 4.00 -7.92 9.93
CA HIS A 82 3.42 -7.18 11.05
C HIS A 82 1.91 -6.96 10.87
N LEU A 83 1.47 -6.61 9.66
CA LEU A 83 0.05 -6.46 9.34
C LEU A 83 -0.70 -7.79 9.41
N HIS A 84 -0.10 -8.87 8.91
CA HIS A 84 -0.69 -10.20 8.98
C HIS A 84 -0.91 -10.63 10.44
N GLN A 85 0.11 -10.50 11.30
CA GLN A 85 0.01 -10.82 12.73
C GLN A 85 -1.09 -10.02 13.44
N ARG A 86 -1.21 -8.71 13.14
CA ARG A 86 -2.28 -7.88 13.72
C ARG A 86 -3.67 -8.30 13.26
N GLN A 87 -3.80 -8.77 12.01
CA GLN A 87 -5.06 -9.30 11.51
C GLN A 87 -5.43 -10.62 12.22
N THR A 88 -4.46 -11.53 12.40
CA THR A 88 -4.70 -12.80 13.10
C THR A 88 -5.14 -12.59 14.55
N VAL A 89 -4.51 -11.64 15.28
CA VAL A 89 -4.93 -11.31 16.66
C VAL A 89 -6.35 -10.74 16.71
N ARG A 90 -6.72 -9.90 15.75
CA ARG A 90 -8.05 -9.29 15.68
C ARG A 90 -9.15 -10.30 15.32
N GLU A 91 -8.83 -11.32 14.53
CA GLU A 91 -9.73 -12.45 14.23
C GLU A 91 -9.88 -13.39 15.45
N VAL A 92 -8.82 -13.57 16.24
CA VAL A 92 -8.85 -14.41 17.46
C VAL A 92 -9.58 -13.71 18.63
N GLU A 93 -9.54 -12.39 18.71
CA GLU A 93 -10.24 -11.60 19.75
C GLU A 93 -11.69 -11.20 19.36
N GLY A 94 -12.17 -11.68 18.20
CA GLY A 94 -13.38 -11.18 17.54
C GLY A 94 -14.46 -12.22 17.22
N GLU A 95 -14.72 -13.21 18.09
CA GLU A 95 -16.01 -13.91 18.15
C GLU A 95 -16.38 -14.17 19.63
N PRO A 96 -17.51 -13.61 20.11
CA PRO A 96 -18.75 -14.37 19.99
C PRO A 96 -19.85 -13.50 19.36
N ALA A 97 -20.29 -13.86 18.17
CA ALA A 97 -21.58 -13.44 17.64
C ALA A 97 -22.42 -14.68 17.40
N ALA A 98 -23.65 -14.59 17.87
CA ALA A 98 -24.57 -15.70 18.08
C ALA A 98 -24.92 -16.45 16.79
N SER A 99 -25.27 -17.72 17.01
CA SER A 99 -26.17 -18.51 16.19
C SER A 99 -27.43 -17.71 15.83
N ASP A 100 -27.47 -17.13 14.64
CA ASP A 100 -28.73 -16.79 13.97
C ASP A 100 -29.00 -17.85 12.89
N ARG A 101 -29.65 -18.93 13.33
CA ARG A 101 -30.41 -19.82 12.46
C ARG A 101 -31.63 -19.05 11.96
N GLU A 102 -31.80 -19.14 10.66
CA GLU A 102 -32.92 -18.62 9.88
C GLU A 102 -34.29 -18.93 10.51
N GLU A 103 -35.15 -17.90 10.43
CA GLU A 103 -36.58 -17.95 10.12
C GLU A 103 -37.56 -18.54 11.15
N GLU A 104 -38.37 -17.60 11.64
CA GLU A 104 -39.56 -17.73 12.45
C GLU A 104 -40.65 -18.55 11.72
N THR A 105 -40.88 -19.80 12.13
CA THR A 105 -42.23 -20.40 12.01
C THR A 105 -42.60 -21.10 13.31
N ALA A 106 -43.55 -20.48 14.01
CA ALA A 106 -44.17 -20.95 15.23
C ALA A 106 -44.99 -22.24 14.99
N VAL A 107 -44.72 -23.33 15.74
CA VAL A 107 -45.72 -24.18 16.45
C VAL A 107 -44.99 -25.09 17.47
N PRO A 108 -45.43 -25.21 18.75
CA PRO A 108 -44.91 -26.20 19.69
C PRO A 108 -45.61 -27.59 19.56
N PRO A 109 -45.04 -28.67 20.12
CA PRO A 109 -45.24 -30.04 19.62
C PRO A 109 -46.32 -30.83 20.38
N THR A 110 -46.95 -31.83 19.74
CA THR A 110 -46.97 -33.26 20.16
C THR A 110 -48.00 -34.17 19.43
N LYS A 111 -47.47 -35.34 19.01
CA LYS A 111 -48.01 -36.73 19.03
C LYS A 111 -49.35 -37.14 18.38
N LYS A 112 -49.19 -38.06 17.40
CA LYS A 112 -49.95 -39.31 17.09
C LYS A 112 -51.43 -39.13 16.70
N ARG A 113 -52.01 -39.78 15.69
CA ARG A 113 -51.92 -41.19 15.28
C ARG A 113 -52.67 -41.37 13.94
N ASN A 114 -52.15 -42.23 13.06
CA ASN A 114 -52.80 -42.73 11.83
C ASN A 114 -54.20 -43.34 12.07
N SER A 115 -55.13 -43.06 11.14
CA SER A 115 -56.08 -44.02 10.51
C SER A 115 -57.01 -43.23 9.57
N ARG A 116 -56.90 -43.40 8.24
CA ARG A 116 -57.60 -44.39 7.40
C ARG A 116 -59.08 -44.06 7.09
N ILE A 117 -59.32 -43.93 5.79
CA ILE A 117 -60.38 -44.59 4.99
C ILE A 117 -61.76 -43.92 4.89
N CYS A 118 -62.20 -43.87 3.62
CA CYS A 118 -63.53 -43.62 3.01
C CYS A 118 -64.00 -42.17 2.93
#